data_AF-A0A7C1B380-F1
#
_entry.id   AF-A0A7C1B380-F1
#
_cell.length_a   1.000
_cell.length_b   1.000
_cell.length_c   1.000
_cell.angle_alpha   90.00
_cell.angle_beta   90.00
_cell.angle_gamma   90.00
#
_symmetry.space_group_name_H-M   'P 1'
#
loop_
_entity.id
_entity.type
_entity.pdbx_description
1 polymer ?
#
loop_
_entity_poly.entity_id
_entity_poly.type
_entity_poly.pdbx_seq_one_letter_code
_entity_poly.pdbx_strand_id
1 'polypeptide(L)' 'MSEFVLCVTTTNRKSIADKLARTLVHSKLSACVNIVENIKSVYSWREKVVRDREYLVIIKTRKNRIRKVQGVI' A
#
# COMPACT_ATOMS: atom_id res chain seq x y z
N MET A 1 -5.18 -5.84 -24.31
CA MET A 1 -5.01 -6.45 -22.98
C MET A 1 -4.84 -5.35 -21.94
N SER A 2 -5.52 -5.42 -20.79
CA SER A 2 -5.24 -4.46 -19.70
C SER A 2 -3.96 -4.87 -18.99
N GLU A 3 -2.93 -4.04 -19.06
CA GLU A 3 -1.66 -4.25 -18.36
C GLU A 3 -1.90 -4.29 -16.83
N PHE A 4 -1.35 -5.31 -16.17
CA PHE A 4 -1.40 -5.44 -14.71
C PHE A 4 -0.23 -4.69 -14.09
N VAL A 5 -0.44 -4.13 -12.90
CA VAL A 5 0.56 -3.37 -12.16
C VAL A 5 0.51 -3.70 -10.69
N LEU A 6 1.65 -3.53 -10.02
CA LEU A 6 1.78 -3.54 -8.57
C LEU A 6 1.90 -2.10 -8.09
N CYS A 7 1.00 -1.68 -7.21
CA CYS A 7 1.15 -0.45 -6.44
C CYS A 7 1.63 -0.83 -5.04
N VAL A 8 2.65 -0.14 -4.54
CA VAL A 8 3.25 -0.42 -3.23
C VAL A 8 3.16 0.84 -2.38
N THR A 9 2.72 0.69 -1.14
CA THR A 9 2.69 1.77 -0.14
C THR A 9 2.99 1.21 1.24
N THR A 10 3.24 2.07 2.22
CA THR A 10 3.44 1.70 3.62
C THR A 10 2.53 2.49 4.55
N THR A 11 2.31 1.97 5.75
CA THR A 11 1.62 2.69 6.83
C THR A 11 2.19 2.28 8.18
N ASN A 12 2.15 3.19 9.14
CA ASN A 12 2.62 2.95 10.51
C ASN A 12 1.61 2.18 11.38
N ARG A 13 0.42 1.83 10.87
CA ARG A 13 -0.66 1.22 11.65
C ARG A 13 -1.34 0.06 10.92
N LYS A 14 -1.43 -1.09 11.58
CA LYS A 14 -2.16 -2.28 11.09
C LYS A 14 -3.60 -1.94 10.69
N SER A 15 -4.32 -1.21 11.55
CA SER A 15 -5.71 -0.81 11.29
C SER A 15 -5.90 -0.06 9.96
N ILE A 16 -4.91 0.75 9.56
CA ILE A 16 -4.96 1.52 8.31
C ILE A 16 -4.70 0.59 7.14
N ALA A 17 -3.70 -0.30 7.24
CA ALA A 17 -3.43 -1.31 6.21
C ALA A 17 -4.65 -2.19 5.96
N ASP A 18 -5.30 -2.69 7.02
CA ASP A 18 -6.51 -3.51 6.93
C ASP A 18 -7.68 -2.74 6.30
N LYS A 19 -7.89 -1.48 6.71
CA LYS A 19 -8.93 -0.63 6.14
C LYS A 19 -8.69 -0.38 4.65
N LEU A 20 -7.45 -0.10 4.26
CA LEU A 20 -7.07 0.14 2.87
C LEU A 20 -7.31 -1.11 2.02
N ALA A 21 -6.84 -2.28 2.48
CA ALA A 21 -7.04 -3.55 1.80
C ALA A 21 -8.52 -3.87 1.59
N ARG A 22 -9.34 -3.74 2.65
CA ARG A 22 -10.80 -3.94 2.58
C ARG A 22 -11.46 -2.99 1.59
N THR A 23 -11.14 -1.70 1.67
CA THR A 23 -11.73 -0.66 0.80
C THR A 23 -11.40 -0.92 -0.68
N LEU A 24 -10.13 -1.16 -1.00
CA LEU A 24 -9.67 -1.37 -2.37
C LEU A 24 -10.29 -2.62 -3.02
N VAL A 25 -10.41 -3.71 -2.26
CA VAL A 25 -11.01 -4.96 -2.76
C VAL A 25 -12.53 -4.82 -2.86
N HIS A 26 -13.20 -4.29 -1.84
CA HIS A 26 -14.66 -4.12 -1.83
C HIS A 26 -15.14 -3.20 -2.97
N SER A 27 -14.43 -2.09 -3.20
CA SER A 27 -14.70 -1.18 -4.32
C SER A 27 -14.25 -1.70 -5.69
N LYS A 28 -13.79 -2.96 -5.78
CA LYS A 28 -13.29 -3.61 -6.99
C LYS A 28 -12.16 -2.83 -7.69
N LEU A 29 -11.41 -2.01 -6.94
CA LEU A 29 -10.27 -1.25 -7.45
C LEU A 29 -9.01 -2.10 -7.50
N SER A 30 -8.92 -3.14 -6.67
CA SER A 30 -7.87 -4.15 -6.68
C SER A 30 -8.48 -5.55 -6.64
N ALA A 31 -7.81 -6.53 -7.23
CA ALA A 31 -8.23 -7.93 -7.13
C ALA A 31 -7.79 -8.55 -5.79
N CYS A 32 -6.62 -8.18 -5.29
CA CYS A 32 -6.12 -8.58 -3.97
C CYS A 32 -5.06 -7.61 -3.46
N VAL A 33 -4.94 -7.55 -2.15
CA VAL A 33 -3.92 -6.77 -1.43
C VAL A 33 -3.19 -7.69 -0.46
N ASN A 34 -1.87 -7.64 -0.45
CA ASN A 34 -1.05 -8.32 0.55
C ASN A 34 -0.54 -7.30 1.57
N ILE A 35 -0.63 -7.63 2.85
CA ILE A 35 -0.09 -6.84 3.96
C ILE A 35 1.06 -7.65 4.55
N VAL A 36 2.27 -7.09 4.51
CA VAL A 36 3.44 -7.66 5.17
C VAL A 36 3.68 -6.89 6.46
N GLU A 37 3.62 -7.60 7.57
CA GLU A 37 3.78 -7.02 8.91
C GLU A 37 5.26 -6.94 9.32
N ASN A 38 5.55 -6.12 10.33
CA ASN A 38 6.86 -6.04 10.98
C ASN A 38 8.02 -5.67 10.05
N ILE A 39 7.76 -4.88 8.99
CA ILE A 39 8.82 -4.31 8.17
C ILE A 39 9.48 -3.13 8.89
N LYS A 40 10.70 -2.80 8.47
CA LYS A 40 11.43 -1.64 8.97
C LYS A 40 11.75 -0.69 7.83
N SER A 41 11.21 0.52 7.90
CA SER A 41 11.53 1.59 6.97
C SER A 41 12.74 2.36 7.50
N VAL A 42 13.78 2.48 6.67
CA VAL A 42 15.03 3.18 7.00
C VAL A 42 15.15 4.39 6.06
N TYR A 43 15.18 5.59 6.60
CA TYR A 43 15.17 6.83 5.81
C TYR A 43 15.91 7.97 6.51
N SER A 44 16.24 9.03 5.77
CA SER A 44 16.85 10.24 6.32
C SER A 44 15.79 11.27 6.65
N TRP A 45 15.80 11.80 7.87
CA TRP A 45 14.93 12.89 8.30
C TRP A 45 15.66 13.78 9.30
N ARG A 46 15.66 15.09 9.05
CA ARG A 46 16.43 16.08 9.83
C ARG A 46 17.88 15.64 10.07
N GLU A 47 18.54 15.22 8.99
CA GLU A 47 19.94 14.76 8.96
C GLU A 47 20.23 13.52 9.84
N LYS A 48 19.19 12.84 10.32
CA LYS A 48 19.32 11.62 11.10
C LYS A 48 18.75 10.43 10.34
N VAL A 49 19.42 9.28 10.47
CA VAL A 49 18.90 8.00 9.97
C VAL A 49 17.84 7.50 10.94
N VAL A 50 16.58 7.52 10.49
CA VAL A 50 15.42 7.07 11.25
C VAL A 50 15.07 5.63 10.83
N ARG A 51 14.52 4.86 11.79
CA ARG A 51 14.09 3.49 11.60
C ARG A 51 12.72 3.30 12.22
N ASP A 52 11.69 3.16 11.39
CA ASP A 52 10.31 2.98 11.85
C ASP A 52 9.77 1.60 11.51
N ARG A 53 8.91 1.07 12.39
CA ARG A 53 8.15 -0.16 12.12
C ARG A 53 6.94 0.20 11.28
N GLU A 54 6.75 -0.50 10.18
CA GLU A 54 5.64 -0.26 9.25
C GLU A 54 4.99 -1.56 8.80
N TYR A 55 3.90 -1.38 8.06
CA TYR A 55 3.18 -2.41 7.34
C TYR A 55 3.32 -2.12 5.85
N LEU A 56 3.89 -3.05 5.08
CA LEU A 56 3.99 -2.94 3.63
C LEU A 56 2.68 -3.41 3.01
N VAL A 57 2.12 -2.61 2.10
CA VAL A 57 0.87 -2.90 1.42
C VAL A 57 1.14 -3.03 -0.08
N ILE A 58 0.92 -4.22 -0.63
CA ILE A 58 1.14 -4.55 -2.04
C ILE A 58 -0.22 -4.76 -2.70
N ILE A 59 -0.58 -3.87 -3.61
CA ILE A 59 -1.88 -3.79 -4.26
C ILE A 59 -1.76 -4.28 -5.70
N LYS A 60 -2.51 -5.33 -6.06
CA LYS A 60 -2.51 -5.89 -7.42
C LYS A 60 -3.70 -5.35 -8.18
N THR A 61 -3.44 -4.56 -9.22
CA THR A 61 -4.51 -3.90 -9.98
C THR A 61 -4.19 -3.83 -11.48
N ARG A 62 -5.12 -3.26 -12.24
CA ARG A 62 -4.95 -2.94 -13.67
C ARG A 62 -4.45 -1.51 -13.81
N LYS A 63 -3.58 -1.26 -14.79
CA LYS A 63 -2.97 0.06 -15.05
C LYS A 63 -3.99 1.19 -15.18
N ASN A 64 -5.14 0.91 -15.80
CA ASN A 64 -6.23 1.89 -15.96
C ASN A 64 -6.98 2.23 -14.65
N ARG A 65 -6.66 1.58 -13.53
CA ARG A 65 -7.25 1.86 -12.20
C ARG A 65 -6.31 2.59 -11.26
N ILE A 66 -5.05 2.84 -11.65
CA ILE A 66 -4.03 3.46 -10.77
C ILE A 66 -4.54 4.76 -10.15
N ARG A 67 -5.11 5.68 -10.94
CA ARG A 67 -5.63 6.96 -10.42
C ARG A 67 -6.72 6.77 -9.36
N LYS A 68 -7.59 5.77 -9.53
CA LYS A 68 -8.65 5.46 -8.55
C LYS A 68 -8.07 4.83 -7.28
N VAL A 69 -7.06 3.98 -7.42
CA VAL A 69 -6.33 3.41 -6.27
C VAL A 69 -5.61 4.51 -5.50
N GLN A 70 -4.94 5.43 -6.17
CA GLN A 70 -4.27 6.58 -5.55
C GLN A 70 -5.22 7.50 -4.79
N GLY A 71 -6.47 7.67 -5.24
CA GLY A 71 -7.45 8.47 -4.51
C GLY A 71 -7.97 7.82 -3.21
N VAL A 72 -7.68 6.55 -2.96
CA VAL A 72 -8.05 5.83 -1.73
C VAL A 72 -6.89 5.78 -0.72
N ILE A 73 -5.65 5.84 -1.21
CA ILE A 73 -4.42 5.86 -0.42
C ILE A 73 -4.19 7.27 0.11
#